data_AF-A0A8T5HTY1-F1
#
_entry.id   AF-A0A8T5HTY1-F1
#
_cell.length_a   1.000
_cell.length_b   1.000
_cell.length_c   1.000
_cell.angle_alpha   90.00
_cell.angle_beta   90.00
_cell.angle_gamma   90.00
#
_symmetry.space_group_name_H-M   'P 1'
#
loop_
_entity.id
_entity.type
_entity.pdbx_description
1 polymer ?
#
loop_
_entity_poly.entity_id
_entity_poly.type
_entity_poly.pdbx_seq_one_letter_code
_entity_poly.pdbx_strand_id
1 'polypeptide(L)' 'MQIGMGRKKGFYLIEVISERFDKLSSEEQTKVIIHELMHIPKAFGGGFIHHDKVHEKSVKEMYKKYCELKKGDHSIEWL' A
#
# COMPACT_ATOMS: atom_id res chain seq x y z
N MET A 1 18.89 -2.76 -10.22
CA MET A 1 18.75 -3.71 -9.10
C MET A 1 17.95 -4.96 -9.48
N GLN A 2 16.67 -4.88 -9.88
CA GLN A 2 15.85 -6.10 -10.11
C GLN A 2 16.33 -7.01 -11.26
N ILE A 3 16.72 -6.43 -12.41
CA ILE A 3 17.27 -7.20 -13.56
C ILE A 3 18.58 -7.91 -13.16
N GLY A 4 19.40 -7.27 -12.31
CA GLY A 4 20.65 -7.85 -11.81
C GLY A 4 20.48 -8.99 -10.81
N MET A 5 19.29 -9.17 -10.23
CA MET A 5 18.96 -10.28 -9.34
C MET A 5 18.44 -11.52 -10.10
N GLY A 6 18.46 -11.52 -11.44
CA GLY A 6 17.97 -12.63 -12.27
C GLY A 6 16.46 -12.87 -12.17
N ARG A 7 15.69 -11.94 -11.60
CA ARG A 7 14.26 -12.09 -11.39
C ARG A 7 13.50 -11.74 -12.67
N LYS A 8 12.64 -12.67 -13.10
CA LYS A 8 11.79 -12.51 -14.29
C LYS A 8 10.54 -11.65 -14.05
N LYS A 9 10.18 -11.39 -12.79
CA LYS A 9 9.03 -10.59 -12.39
C LYS A 9 9.46 -9.49 -11.41
N GLY A 10 8.93 -8.28 -11.62
CA GLY A 10 9.06 -7.18 -10.67
C GLY A 10 8.40 -7.53 -9.35
N PHE A 11 8.91 -6.94 -8.27
CA PHE A 11 8.32 -7.05 -6.94
C PHE A 11 8.48 -5.72 -6.21
N TYR A 12 7.62 -5.47 -5.24
CA TYR A 12 7.70 -4.32 -4.34
C TYR A 12 7.83 -4.85 -2.92
N LEU A 13 8.63 -4.15 -2.12
CA LEU A 13 8.80 -4.41 -0.70
C LEU A 13 8.42 -3.13 0.03
N ILE A 14 7.54 -3.24 1.02
CA ILE A 14 7.22 -2.15 1.94
C ILE A 14 8.03 -2.40 3.20
N GLU A 15 8.93 -1.49 3.52
CA GLU A 15 9.75 -1.51 4.73
C GLU A 15 9.27 -0.41 5.67
N VAL A 16 9.10 -0.74 6.95
CA VAL A 16 8.66 0.22 7.97
C VAL A 16 9.72 0.35 9.06
N ILE A 17 9.86 1.57 9.59
CA ILE A 17 10.71 1.86 10.74
C ILE A 17 9.86 1.67 12.00
N SER A 18 10.06 0.55 12.71
CA SER A 18 9.26 0.15 13.88
C SER A 18 9.14 1.27 14.92
N GLU A 19 10.22 2.00 15.21
CA GLU A 19 10.25 3.07 16.23
C GLU A 19 9.31 4.25 15.93
N ARG A 20 8.88 4.38 14.66
CA ARG A 20 7.92 5.39 14.20
C ARG A 20 6.56 4.77 13.93
N PHE A 21 6.51 3.65 13.23
CA PHE A 21 5.27 3.03 12.76
C PHE A 21 4.47 2.41 13.91
N ASP A 22 5.12 1.76 14.85
CA ASP A 22 4.43 0.99 15.91
C ASP A 22 3.77 1.90 16.95
N LYS A 23 4.19 3.18 17.01
CA LYS A 23 3.60 4.20 17.89
C LYS A 23 2.32 4.81 17.32
N LEU A 24 2.02 4.56 16.04
CA LEU A 24 0.81 5.06 15.38
C LEU A 24 -0.43 4.27 15.85
N SER A 25 -1.59 4.91 15.84
CA SER A 25 -2.85 4.18 16.04
C SER A 25 -3.10 3.22 14.88
N SER A 26 -3.91 2.18 15.07
CA SER A 26 -4.21 1.21 14.00
C SER A 26 -4.81 1.87 12.75
N GLU A 27 -5.58 2.95 12.92
CA GLU A 27 -6.11 3.75 11.82
C GLU A 27 -4.98 4.45 11.04
N GLU A 28 -4.05 5.11 11.73
CA GLU A 28 -2.94 5.80 11.08
C GLU A 28 -1.95 4.82 10.44
N GLN A 29 -1.67 3.68 11.08
CA GLN A 29 -0.92 2.59 10.47
C GLN A 29 -1.57 2.12 9.16
N THR A 30 -2.89 1.96 9.16
CA THR A 30 -3.64 1.56 7.96
C THR A 30 -3.52 2.61 6.86
N LYS A 31 -3.63 3.89 7.19
CA LYS A 31 -3.47 4.99 6.22
C LYS A 31 -2.06 5.05 5.64
N VAL A 32 -1.03 4.84 6.46
CA VAL A 32 0.38 4.75 6.00
C VAL A 32 0.56 3.57 5.05
N ILE A 33 0.07 2.39 5.40
CA ILE A 33 0.13 1.22 4.49
C ILE A 33 -0.60 1.51 3.18
N ILE A 34 -1.78 2.14 3.24
CA ILE A 34 -2.52 2.56 2.03
C ILE A 34 -1.69 3.54 1.20
N HIS A 35 -1.01 4.51 1.82
CA HIS A 35 -0.13 5.46 1.13
C HIS A 35 0.97 4.72 0.34
N GLU A 36 1.72 3.82 0.99
CA GLU A 36 2.78 3.06 0.34
C GLU A 36 2.24 2.17 -0.79
N LEU A 37 1.09 1.51 -0.58
CA LEU A 37 0.45 0.70 -1.60
C LEU A 37 -0.04 1.53 -2.80
N MET A 38 -0.54 2.74 -2.56
CA MET A 38 -1.01 3.63 -3.63
C MET A 38 0.12 4.07 -4.56
N HIS A 39 1.37 4.02 -4.11
CA HIS A 39 2.50 4.29 -4.97
C HIS A 39 2.83 3.15 -5.94
N ILE A 40 2.33 1.94 -5.70
CA ILE A 40 2.55 0.79 -6.58
C ILE A 40 1.65 0.92 -7.82
N PRO A 41 2.21 1.00 -9.04
CA PRO A 41 1.41 1.02 -10.25
C PRO A 41 0.60 -0.26 -10.43
N LYS A 42 -0.65 -0.14 -10.87
CA LYS A 42 -1.52 -1.30 -11.16
C LYS A 42 -0.92 -2.31 -12.14
N ALA A 43 -0.08 -1.84 -13.07
CA ALA A 43 0.60 -2.70 -14.05
C ALA A 43 1.79 -3.50 -13.46
N PHE A 44 2.20 -3.21 -12.21
CA PHE A 44 3.28 -3.90 -11.50
C PHE A 44 4.64 -3.95 -12.25
N GLY A 45 4.88 -2.97 -13.12
CA GLY A 45 6.01 -2.96 -14.07
C GLY A 45 7.37 -2.48 -13.53
N GLY A 46 7.52 -2.31 -12.21
CA GLY A 46 8.80 -1.91 -11.58
C GLY A 46 9.08 -0.40 -11.48
N GLY A 47 8.08 0.45 -11.75
CA GLY A 47 8.15 1.91 -11.52
C GLY A 47 7.38 2.33 -10.26
N PHE A 48 7.35 3.63 -9.94
CA PHE A 48 6.67 4.16 -8.75
C PHE A 48 5.79 5.35 -9.15
N ILE A 49 4.56 5.39 -8.67
CA ILE A 49 3.68 6.55 -8.83
C ILE A 49 4.21 7.65 -7.91
N HIS A 50 4.42 8.87 -8.39
CA HIS A 50 4.95 9.94 -7.55
C HIS A 50 3.88 10.51 -6.59
N HIS A 51 4.35 11.30 -5.61
CA HIS A 51 3.51 11.94 -4.58
C HIS A 51 2.59 13.04 -5.15
N ASP A 52 2.72 13.37 -6.44
CA ASP A 52 1.79 14.23 -7.16
C ASP A 52 0.38 13.61 -7.22
N LYS A 53 0.30 12.28 -7.27
CA LYS A 53 -0.96 11.53 -7.31
C LYS A 53 -1.33 10.95 -5.95
N VAL A 54 -0.35 10.59 -5.12
CA VAL A 54 -0.56 10.03 -3.78
C VAL A 54 -0.41 11.12 -2.73
N HIS A 55 -1.54 11.61 -2.24
CA HIS A 55 -1.63 12.75 -1.33
C HIS A 55 -2.73 12.50 -0.27
N GLU A 56 -2.72 13.28 0.81
CA GLU A 56 -3.56 13.05 1.99
C GLU A 56 -5.05 12.85 1.65
N LYS A 57 -5.59 13.68 0.75
CA LYS A 57 -6.98 13.57 0.31
C LYS A 57 -7.27 12.21 -0.35
N SER A 58 -6.42 11.79 -1.29
CA SER A 58 -6.58 10.50 -1.97
C SER A 58 -6.41 9.31 -1.02
N VAL A 59 -5.51 9.41 -0.03
CA VAL A 59 -5.33 8.38 1.01
C VAL A 59 -6.58 8.28 1.87
N LYS A 60 -7.15 9.42 2.28
CA LYS A 60 -8.39 9.47 3.08
C LYS A 60 -9.59 8.87 2.32
N GLU A 61 -9.71 9.17 1.03
CA GLU A 61 -10.73 8.58 0.16
C GLU A 61 -10.56 7.06 0.05
N MET A 62 -9.33 6.57 -0.11
CA MET A 62 -9.05 5.14 -0.15
C MET A 62 -9.27 4.45 1.20
N TYR A 63 -8.92 5.08 2.31
CA TYR A 63 -9.20 4.58 3.64
C TYR A 63 -10.70 4.42 3.89
N LYS A 64 -11.52 5.39 3.46
CA LYS A 64 -12.98 5.27 3.55
C LYS A 64 -13.50 4.05 2.77
N LYS A 65 -13.04 3.85 1.53
CA LYS A 65 -13.39 2.67 0.72
C LYS A 65 -12.96 1.36 1.38
N TYR A 66 -11.75 1.32 1.96
CA TYR A 66 -11.28 0.17 2.73
C TYR A 66 -12.23 -0.15 3.90
N CYS A 67 -12.65 0.86 4.66
CA CYS A 67 -13.59 0.68 5.77
C CYS A 67 -14.97 0.21 5.32
N GLU A 68 -15.46 0.67 4.17
CA GLU A 68 -16.73 0.21 3.58
C GLU A 68 -16.63 -1.27 3.16
N LEU A 69 -15.56 -1.65 2.46
CA LEU A 69 -15.32 -3.03 2.04
C LEU A 69 -15.14 -3.97 3.24
N LYS A 70 -14.44 -3.53 4.29
CA LYS A 70 -14.21 -4.32 5.51
C LYS A 70 -15.51 -4.58 6.30
N LYS A 71 -16.49 -3.69 6.21
CA LYS A 71 -17.79 -3.84 6.89
C LYS A 71 -18.71 -4.82 6.17
N GLY A 72 -18.57 -4.96 4.85
CA GLY A 72 -19.23 -6.03 4.12
C GLY A 72 -18.50 -7.32 4.43
N ASP A 73 -19.20 -8.30 5.00
CA ASP A 73 -18.70 -9.65 5.29
C ASP A 73 -18.26 -10.36 3.99
N HIS A 74 -17.10 -9.98 3.48
CA HIS A 74 -16.41 -10.69 2.41
C HIS A 74 -15.42 -11.58 3.12
N SER A 75 -15.83 -12.82 3.37
CA SER A 75 -14.89 -13.91 3.51
C SER A 75 -14.04 -13.93 2.23
N ILE A 76 -12.86 -13.31 2.31
CA ILE A 76 -11.85 -13.48 1.26
C ILE A 76 -11.38 -14.92 1.42
N GLU A 77 -11.88 -15.81 0.56
CA GLU A 77 -11.26 -17.11 0.37
C GLU A 77 -9.83 -16.84 -0.11
N TRP A 78 -8.88 -17.01 0.81
CA TRP A 78 -7.46 -17.04 0.47
C TRP A 78 -7.22 -18.37 -0.24
N LEU A 79 -7.06 -18.30 -1.57
CA LEU A 79 -6.57 -19.40 -2.41
C LEU A 79 -5.22 -19.92 -1.91
#